data_AF-A0A6P2ASV7-F1
#
_entry.id   AF-A0A6P2ASV7-F1
#
_cell.length_a   1.000
_cell.length_b   1.000
_cell.length_c   1.000
_cell.angle_alpha   90.00
_cell.angle_beta   90.00
_cell.angle_gamma   90.00
#
_symmetry.space_group_name_H-M   'P 1'
#
loop_
_entity.id
_entity.type
_entity.pdbx_description
1 polymer ?
#
loop_
_entity_poly.entity_id
_entity_poly.type
_entity_poly.pdbx_seq_one_letter_code
_entity_poly.pdbx_strand_id
1 'polypeptide(L)'
;APQVAADVLDVYQVKPPKTDGYTINDHPHLLNTGISKLFEALRRQVIALDPCVTEEFLKLYVAYKAETNFVDVVPQAKRLRLSLNMRFPEIYDPKGICKDVTNIGRWGNGDVEIGLERLEDLPYVMGLIRQAFEKQMGNG
;
A
#
# COMPACT_ATOMS: atom_id res chain seq x y z
N ALA A 1 -32.27 0.16 49.59
CA ALA A 1 -31.48 -0.06 48.36
C ALA A 1 -31.31 1.29 47.69
N PRO A 2 -30.09 1.75 47.34
CA PRO A 2 -29.94 3.07 46.76
C PRO A 2 -30.44 3.05 45.31
N GLN A 3 -31.24 4.05 44.98
CA GLN A 3 -31.91 4.24 43.71
C GLN A 3 -31.04 5.20 42.90
N VAL A 4 -30.39 4.70 41.85
CA VAL A 4 -29.51 5.50 41.00
C VAL A 4 -30.40 6.30 40.04
N ALA A 5 -30.21 7.61 40.03
CA ALA A 5 -30.91 8.57 39.19
C ALA A 5 -30.64 8.31 37.69
N ALA A 6 -31.64 8.57 36.86
CA ALA A 6 -31.64 8.32 35.42
C ALA A 6 -30.89 9.41 34.61
N ASP A 7 -29.84 10.00 35.19
CA ASP A 7 -29.09 11.13 34.63
C ASP A 7 -27.65 10.81 34.20
N VAL A 8 -27.23 9.53 34.25
CA VAL A 8 -25.88 9.10 33.81
C VAL A 8 -25.92 8.29 32.50
N LEU A 9 -26.84 8.63 31.59
CA LEU A 9 -26.98 7.95 30.29
C LEU A 9 -26.71 8.85 29.08
N ASP A 10 -25.86 9.88 29.22
CA ASP A 10 -25.49 10.72 28.07
C ASP A 10 -23.97 10.96 27.90
N VAL A 11 -23.11 10.17 28.56
CA VAL A 11 -21.64 10.32 28.44
C VAL A 11 -21.00 9.30 27.50
N TYR A 12 -21.76 8.36 26.93
CA TYR A 12 -21.23 7.35 26.01
C TYR A 12 -22.07 7.19 24.74
N GLN A 13 -22.48 8.30 24.14
CA GLN A 13 -22.63 8.29 22.69
C GLN A 13 -21.22 8.23 22.10
N VAL A 14 -20.74 7.00 21.86
CA VAL A 14 -19.57 6.76 20.99
C VAL A 14 -19.95 7.37 19.64
N LYS A 15 -19.58 8.63 19.43
CA LYS A 15 -19.58 9.21 18.09
C LYS A 15 -18.72 8.27 17.25
N PRO A 16 -19.21 7.74 16.11
CA PRO A 16 -18.34 7.03 15.20
C PRO A 16 -17.13 7.95 14.92
N PRO A 17 -15.89 7.44 14.98
CA PRO A 17 -14.73 8.26 14.67
C PRO A 17 -14.96 8.90 13.30
N LYS A 18 -14.76 10.22 13.23
CA LYS A 18 -14.87 10.98 11.97
C LYS A 18 -14.07 10.25 10.90
N THR A 19 -14.76 9.86 9.84
CA THR A 19 -14.20 9.16 8.68
C THR A 19 -13.48 10.18 7.79
N ASP A 20 -12.44 10.83 8.30
CA ASP A 20 -11.60 11.74 7.50
C ASP A 20 -10.31 10.99 7.08
N GLY A 21 -10.47 9.82 6.44
CA GLY A 21 -9.36 9.09 5.83
C GLY A 21 -8.87 9.78 4.56
N TYR A 22 -7.60 9.58 4.18
CA TYR A 22 -7.11 10.06 2.90
C TYR A 22 -7.81 9.32 1.76
N THR A 23 -7.84 9.95 0.60
CA THR A 23 -8.44 9.45 -0.62
C THR A 23 -7.49 9.65 -1.79
N ILE A 24 -7.79 9.07 -2.94
CA ILE A 24 -7.01 9.31 -4.18
C ILE A 24 -6.86 10.80 -4.52
N ASN A 25 -7.84 11.65 -4.13
CA ASN A 25 -7.80 13.09 -4.38
C ASN A 25 -6.73 13.81 -3.55
N ASP A 26 -6.29 13.21 -2.45
CA ASP A 26 -5.24 13.74 -1.59
C ASP A 26 -3.83 13.43 -2.11
N HIS A 27 -3.72 12.76 -3.26
CA HIS A 27 -2.45 12.44 -3.94
C HIS A 27 -2.36 13.17 -5.29
N PRO A 28 -1.83 14.41 -5.35
CA PRO A 28 -1.82 15.23 -6.56
C PRO A 28 -1.17 14.53 -7.77
N HIS A 29 -0.15 13.71 -7.55
CA HIS A 29 0.51 12.97 -8.62
C HIS A 29 -0.38 11.88 -9.24
N LEU A 30 -1.36 11.33 -8.52
CA LEU A 30 -2.34 10.39 -9.07
C LEU A 30 -3.40 11.07 -9.93
N LEU A 31 -3.52 12.39 -9.85
CA LEU A 31 -4.43 13.19 -10.68
C LEU A 31 -3.82 13.58 -12.03
N ASN A 32 -2.49 13.39 -12.22
CA ASN A 32 -1.82 13.58 -13.50
C ASN A 32 -2.18 12.45 -14.47
N THR A 33 -2.58 12.76 -15.70
CA THR A 33 -3.10 11.81 -16.70
C THR A 33 -2.20 10.59 -16.93
N GLY A 34 -0.88 10.79 -17.02
CA GLY A 34 0.08 9.70 -17.24
C GLY A 34 0.20 8.75 -16.04
N ILE A 35 0.37 9.32 -14.84
CA ILE A 35 0.53 8.55 -13.59
C ILE A 35 -0.79 7.92 -13.17
N SER A 36 -1.91 8.61 -13.36
CA SER A 36 -3.26 8.11 -13.11
C SER A 36 -3.51 6.81 -13.87
N LYS A 37 -3.22 6.77 -15.17
CA LYS A 37 -3.39 5.56 -15.99
C LYS A 37 -2.50 4.41 -15.52
N LEU A 38 -1.25 4.72 -15.14
CA LEU A 38 -0.30 3.73 -14.65
C LEU A 38 -0.73 3.16 -13.29
N PHE A 39 -1.19 4.03 -12.40
CA PHE A 39 -1.69 3.67 -11.07
C PHE A 39 -2.96 2.83 -11.16
N GLU A 40 -3.94 3.23 -11.96
CA GLU A 40 -5.19 2.46 -12.13
C GLU A 40 -4.94 1.06 -12.71
N ALA A 41 -3.97 0.93 -13.62
CA ALA A 41 -3.55 -0.37 -14.15
C ALA A 41 -2.88 -1.25 -13.08
N LEU A 42 -1.99 -0.68 -12.28
CA LEU A 42 -1.35 -1.35 -11.14
C LEU A 42 -2.40 -1.77 -10.11
N ARG A 43 -3.20 -0.81 -9.63
CA ARG A 43 -4.28 -0.98 -8.63
C ARG A 43 -5.19 -2.14 -8.97
N ARG A 44 -5.69 -2.19 -10.21
CA ARG A 44 -6.57 -3.27 -10.67
C ARG A 44 -5.91 -4.64 -10.55
N GLN A 45 -4.64 -4.76 -10.92
CA GLN A 45 -3.93 -6.03 -10.87
C GLN A 45 -3.56 -6.44 -9.45
N VAL A 46 -3.19 -5.49 -8.59
CA VAL A 46 -2.87 -5.77 -7.18
C VAL A 46 -4.11 -6.20 -6.41
N ILE A 47 -5.24 -5.50 -6.56
CA ILE A 47 -6.51 -5.88 -5.94
C ILE A 47 -7.01 -7.25 -6.45
N ALA A 48 -6.72 -7.59 -7.71
CA ALA A 48 -7.11 -8.87 -8.29
C ALA A 48 -6.21 -10.05 -7.88
N LEU A 49 -5.17 -9.84 -7.06
CA LEU A 49 -4.31 -10.93 -6.59
C LEU A 49 -5.08 -11.93 -5.74
N ASP A 50 -5.89 -11.45 -4.81
CA ASP A 50 -6.71 -12.27 -3.91
C ASP A 50 -7.84 -11.42 -3.28
N PRO A 51 -9.02 -11.99 -2.99
CA PRO A 51 -10.10 -11.27 -2.30
C PRO A 51 -9.73 -10.69 -0.93
N CYS A 52 -8.69 -11.19 -0.25
CA CYS A 52 -8.23 -10.64 1.03
C CYS A 52 -7.43 -9.34 0.88
N VAL A 53 -7.03 -8.96 -0.35
CA VAL A 53 -6.26 -7.75 -0.59
C VAL A 53 -7.13 -6.51 -0.35
N THR A 54 -6.63 -5.62 0.51
CA THR A 54 -7.23 -4.32 0.81
C THR A 54 -6.33 -3.18 0.36
N GLU A 55 -6.96 -2.04 0.08
CA GLU A 55 -6.28 -0.80 -0.30
C GLU A 55 -6.58 0.29 0.72
N GLU A 56 -5.54 1.00 1.16
CA GLU A 56 -5.66 2.13 2.06
C GLU A 56 -4.85 3.32 1.57
N PHE A 57 -5.50 4.47 1.40
CA PHE A 57 -4.83 5.74 1.15
C PHE A 57 -4.35 6.32 2.48
N LEU A 58 -3.06 6.60 2.56
CA LEU A 58 -2.41 7.25 3.69
C LEU A 58 -1.79 8.56 3.21
N LYS A 59 -1.43 9.44 4.14
CA LYS A 59 -0.96 10.80 3.84
C LYS A 59 0.06 10.90 2.69
N LEU A 60 0.97 9.94 2.60
CA LEU A 60 2.11 9.98 1.66
C LEU A 60 2.12 8.83 0.65
N TYR A 61 1.32 7.80 0.85
CA TYR A 61 1.38 6.58 0.04
C TYR A 61 0.06 5.82 0.06
N VAL A 62 -0.10 4.91 -0.88
CA VAL A 62 -1.20 3.94 -0.93
C VAL A 62 -0.64 2.60 -0.48
N ALA A 63 -1.24 1.99 0.54
CA ALA A 63 -0.86 0.68 1.04
C ALA A 63 -1.77 -0.39 0.44
N TYR A 64 -1.18 -1.47 -0.05
CA TYR A 64 -1.88 -2.70 -0.34
C TYR A 64 -1.52 -3.76 0.70
N LYS A 65 -2.54 -4.36 1.30
CA LYS A 65 -2.39 -5.22 2.47
C LYS A 65 -3.14 -6.54 2.28
N ALA A 66 -2.58 -7.63 2.79
CA ALA A 66 -3.34 -8.82 3.13
C ALA A 66 -3.43 -8.90 4.65
N GLU A 67 -2.47 -9.53 5.33
CA GLU A 67 -2.35 -9.48 6.79
C GLU A 67 -1.74 -8.14 7.28
N THR A 68 -0.67 -7.73 6.61
CA THR A 68 0.02 -6.44 6.76
C THR A 68 0.31 -5.86 5.37
N ASN A 69 1.00 -4.72 5.27
CA ASN A 69 1.39 -4.17 3.97
C ASN A 69 2.33 -5.15 3.25
N PHE A 70 2.03 -5.52 2.01
CA PHE A 70 2.98 -6.25 1.15
C PHE A 70 3.57 -5.36 0.06
N VAL A 71 2.87 -4.28 -0.33
CA VAL A 71 3.41 -3.23 -1.18
C VAL A 71 2.87 -1.86 -0.80
N ASP A 72 3.77 -0.89 -0.67
CA ASP A 72 3.47 0.52 -0.49
C ASP A 72 3.79 1.28 -1.79
N VAL A 73 2.84 2.06 -2.30
CA VAL A 73 2.98 2.84 -3.53
C VAL A 73 3.03 4.32 -3.20
N VAL A 74 4.15 4.96 -3.53
CA VAL A 74 4.34 6.41 -3.43
C VAL A 74 4.26 7.01 -4.84
N PRO A 75 3.17 7.74 -5.16
CA PRO A 75 3.07 8.46 -6.42
C PRO A 75 4.10 9.59 -6.49
N GLN A 76 4.82 9.69 -7.60
CA GLN A 76 5.76 10.77 -7.89
C GLN A 76 5.40 11.43 -9.22
N ALA A 77 6.01 12.58 -9.52
CA ALA A 77 5.71 13.35 -10.73
C ALA A 77 5.88 12.57 -12.05
N LYS A 78 6.81 11.59 -12.09
CA LYS A 78 7.17 10.84 -13.30
C LYS A 78 7.02 9.33 -13.19
N ARG A 79 6.77 8.81 -11.99
CA ARG A 79 6.75 7.36 -11.72
C ARG A 79 5.96 7.01 -10.48
N LEU A 80 5.63 5.74 -10.34
CA LEU A 80 5.24 5.15 -9.06
C LEU A 80 6.49 4.54 -8.42
N ARG A 81 6.76 4.89 -7.16
CA ARG A 81 7.80 4.22 -6.38
C ARG A 81 7.14 3.21 -5.46
N LEU A 82 7.50 1.95 -5.63
CA LEU A 82 6.97 0.84 -4.86
C LEU A 82 8.00 0.41 -3.83
N SER A 83 7.56 0.15 -2.60
CA SER A 83 8.34 -0.57 -1.60
C SER A 83 7.68 -1.91 -1.34
N LEU A 84 8.39 -3.02 -1.57
CA LEU A 84 7.88 -4.36 -1.30
C LEU A 84 8.30 -4.77 0.10
N ASN A 85 7.35 -5.26 0.89
CA ASN A 85 7.59 -5.65 2.27
C ASN A 85 8.19 -7.07 2.37
N MET A 86 9.44 -7.20 1.93
CA MET A 86 10.24 -8.42 2.04
C MET A 86 11.73 -8.06 2.09
N ARG A 87 12.58 -9.02 2.45
CA ARG A 87 14.03 -8.80 2.51
C ARG A 87 14.63 -8.77 1.12
N PHE A 88 15.62 -7.89 0.90
CA PHE A 88 16.27 -7.76 -0.41
C PHE A 88 16.91 -9.07 -0.92
N PRO A 89 17.58 -9.89 -0.09
CA PRO A 89 18.13 -11.17 -0.57
C PRO A 89 17.09 -12.21 -0.98
N GLU A 90 15.82 -12.01 -0.63
CA GLU A 90 14.73 -12.97 -0.90
C GLU A 90 14.03 -12.68 -2.24
N ILE A 91 14.20 -11.49 -2.82
CA ILE A 91 13.56 -11.14 -4.09
C ILE A 91 14.29 -11.83 -5.25
N TYR A 92 13.55 -12.57 -6.06
CA TYR A 92 14.03 -13.06 -7.34
C TYR A 92 13.77 -12.00 -8.42
N ASP A 93 14.81 -11.23 -8.73
CA ASP A 93 14.79 -10.15 -9.73
C ASP A 93 15.88 -10.37 -10.81
N PRO A 94 15.64 -11.21 -11.82
CA PRO A 94 16.61 -11.48 -12.88
C PRO A 94 16.95 -10.26 -13.75
N LYS A 95 16.13 -9.19 -13.74
CA LYS A 95 16.42 -7.95 -14.46
C LYS A 95 17.23 -6.94 -13.63
N GLY A 96 17.40 -7.17 -12.32
CA GLY A 96 18.20 -6.30 -11.44
C GLY A 96 17.68 -4.86 -11.34
N ILE A 97 16.35 -4.66 -11.42
CA ILE A 97 15.73 -3.33 -11.32
C ILE A 97 15.36 -2.95 -9.87
N CYS A 98 15.32 -3.93 -8.97
CA CYS A 98 15.12 -3.75 -7.54
C CYS A 98 16.34 -3.06 -6.91
N LYS A 99 16.08 -2.18 -5.96
CA LYS A 99 17.12 -1.53 -5.16
C LYS A 99 17.07 -2.03 -3.73
N ASP A 100 18.23 -2.38 -3.20
CA ASP A 100 18.42 -2.64 -1.79
C ASP A 100 18.36 -1.31 -1.04
N VAL A 101 17.40 -1.22 -0.14
CA VAL A 101 17.12 -0.02 0.64
C VAL A 101 17.17 -0.29 2.15
N THR A 102 17.73 -1.44 2.57
CA THR A 102 17.82 -1.91 3.97
C THR A 102 18.49 -0.89 4.89
N ASN A 103 19.58 -0.25 4.45
CA ASN A 103 20.43 0.60 5.28
C ASN A 103 20.29 2.11 4.99
N ILE A 104 19.21 2.52 4.33
CA ILE A 104 19.07 3.90 3.81
C ILE A 104 18.42 4.86 4.83
N GLY A 105 18.04 4.38 6.02
CA GLY A 105 17.50 5.26 7.08
C GLY A 105 16.17 5.92 6.67
N ARG A 106 15.26 5.12 6.11
CA ARG A 106 13.95 5.58 5.59
C ARG A 106 12.81 5.15 6.50
N TRP A 107 11.75 5.95 6.51
CA TRP A 107 10.44 5.52 7.01
C TRP A 107 9.77 4.65 5.95
N GLY A 108 9.45 3.40 6.26
CA GLY A 108 8.74 2.50 5.36
C GLY A 108 8.94 1.03 5.71
N ASN A 109 8.14 0.17 5.06
CA ASN A 109 8.22 -1.28 5.22
C ASN A 109 9.07 -1.91 4.11
N GLY A 110 9.75 -3.00 4.45
CA GLY A 110 10.55 -3.81 3.54
C GLY A 110 11.92 -3.24 3.16
N ASP A 111 12.65 -4.04 2.39
CA ASP A 111 14.03 -3.78 2.00
C ASP A 111 14.21 -3.63 0.47
N VAL A 112 13.11 -3.74 -0.29
CA VAL A 112 13.10 -3.71 -1.75
C VAL A 112 12.36 -2.48 -2.26
N GLU A 113 13.02 -1.67 -3.09
CA GLU A 113 12.39 -0.55 -3.82
C GLU A 113 12.41 -0.77 -5.34
N ILE A 114 11.29 -0.45 -6.01
CA ILE A 114 11.15 -0.53 -7.47
C ILE A 114 10.50 0.76 -8.00
N GLY A 115 10.97 1.26 -9.14
CA GLY A 115 10.31 2.33 -9.89
C GLY A 115 9.49 1.78 -11.05
N LEU A 116 8.21 2.14 -11.13
CA LEU A 116 7.35 1.83 -12.27
C LEU A 116 7.04 3.12 -13.04
N GLU A 117 7.53 3.20 -14.28
CA GLU A 117 7.42 4.38 -15.15
C GLU A 117 6.52 4.16 -16.36
N ARG A 118 6.46 2.91 -16.86
CA ARG A 118 5.81 2.58 -18.13
C ARG A 118 4.91 1.36 -17.95
N LEU A 119 3.78 1.35 -18.66
CA LEU A 119 2.82 0.24 -18.62
C LEU A 119 3.41 -1.08 -19.12
N GLU A 120 4.40 -1.04 -20.01
CA GLU A 120 5.08 -2.24 -20.50
C GLU A 120 5.90 -2.97 -19.43
N ASP A 121 6.33 -2.27 -18.38
CA ASP A 121 7.09 -2.84 -17.28
C ASP A 121 6.17 -3.47 -16.21
N LEU A 122 4.86 -3.14 -16.26
CA LEU A 122 3.87 -3.58 -15.28
C LEU A 122 3.79 -5.10 -15.11
N PRO A 123 3.78 -5.95 -16.16
CA PRO A 123 3.74 -7.40 -15.99
C PRO A 123 4.93 -7.93 -15.17
N TYR A 124 6.12 -7.36 -15.37
CA TYR A 124 7.31 -7.75 -14.62
C TYR A 124 7.24 -7.29 -13.16
N VAL A 125 6.85 -6.02 -12.94
CA VAL A 125 6.68 -5.46 -11.60
C VAL A 125 5.60 -6.21 -10.80
N MET A 126 4.53 -6.66 -11.46
CA MET A 126 3.51 -7.51 -10.83
C MET A 126 4.05 -8.88 -10.39
N GLY A 127 5.01 -9.44 -11.11
CA GLY A 127 5.72 -10.65 -10.67
C GLY A 127 6.52 -10.42 -9.38
N LEU A 128 7.14 -9.25 -9.22
CA LEU A 128 7.86 -8.89 -7.99
C LEU A 128 6.90 -8.63 -6.82
N ILE A 129 5.79 -7.92 -7.06
CA ILE A 129 4.74 -7.69 -6.04
C ILE A 129 4.15 -9.02 -5.56
N ARG A 130 3.91 -9.96 -6.49
CA ARG A 130 3.39 -11.29 -6.15
C ARG A 130 4.31 -12.04 -5.18
N GLN A 131 5.63 -11.96 -5.34
CA GLN A 131 6.57 -12.58 -4.40
C GLN A 131 6.39 -12.03 -2.97
N ALA A 132 6.22 -10.72 -2.82
CA ALA A 132 5.99 -10.10 -1.51
C ALA A 132 4.64 -10.53 -0.89
N PHE A 133 3.59 -10.61 -1.71
CA PHE A 133 2.28 -11.12 -1.29
C PHE A 133 2.35 -12.60 -0.86
N GLU A 134 2.93 -13.47 -1.69
CA GLU A 134 3.06 -14.91 -1.41
C GLU A 134 3.91 -15.17 -0.16
N LYS A 135 4.96 -14.37 0.04
CA LYS A 135 5.81 -14.45 1.24
C LYS A 135 5.02 -14.19 2.52
N GLN A 136 4.17 -13.17 2.50
CA GLN A 136 3.31 -12.84 3.61
C GLN A 136 2.27 -13.93 3.87
N MET A 137 1.67 -14.50 2.83
CA MET A 137 0.65 -15.55 2.94
C MET A 137 1.22 -16.93 3.32
N GLY A 138 2.52 -17.06 3.56
CA GLY A 138 3.18 -18.32 3.91
C GLY A 138 3.37 -19.28 2.73
N ASN A 139 3.20 -18.79 1.50
CA ASN A 139 3.32 -19.55 0.26
C ASN A 139 4.66 -19.33 -0.48
N GLY A 140 5.64 -18.63 0.15
CA GLY A 140 6.90 -18.20 -0.46
C GLY A 140 8.18 -18.49 0.33
#